data_AF-A0A974P391-F1
#
_entry.id   AF-A0A974P391-F1
#
_cell.length_a   1.000
_cell.length_b   1.000
_cell.length_c   1.000
_cell.angle_alpha   90.00
_cell.angle_beta   90.00
_cell.angle_gamma   90.00
#
_symmetry.space_group_name_H-M   'P 1'
#
loop_
_entity.id
_entity.type
_entity.pdbx_description
1 polymer ?
#
loop_
_entity_poly.entity_id
_entity_poly.type
_entity_poly.pdbx_seq_one_letter_code
_entity_poly.pdbx_strand_id
1 'polypeptide(L)'
;MTFVGSLPCADCPGIRTELTLTRDAPYSGDGKYSLVETYIDRGPPITTTGIWGTLRGDASDEDATVYELNPEKAEGERRHFRREGDMALKVLGGDMKPLPDALPSTLKRVK
;
A
#
# COMPACT_ATOMS: atom_id res chain seq x y z
N MET A 1 5.15 -8.72 -7.48
CA MET A 1 4.91 -7.39 -8.08
C MET A 1 5.51 -6.36 -7.15
N THR A 2 6.20 -5.34 -7.66
CA THR A 2 6.80 -4.30 -6.81
C THR A 2 6.24 -2.95 -7.21
N PHE A 3 5.89 -2.14 -6.22
CA PHE A 3 5.33 -0.80 -6.38
C PHE A 3 6.15 0.18 -5.56
N VAL A 4 6.47 1.33 -6.13
CA VAL A 4 7.30 2.36 -5.49
C VAL A 4 6.62 3.72 -5.64
N GLY A 5 6.67 4.51 -4.58
CA GLY A 5 6.21 5.89 -4.58
C GLY A 5 6.71 6.66 -3.38
N SER A 6 6.43 7.95 -3.36
CA SER A 6 6.73 8.84 -2.24
C SER A 6 5.41 9.35 -1.69
N LEU A 7 5.07 8.91 -0.47
CA LEU A 7 3.83 9.27 0.21
C LEU A 7 4.01 10.54 1.05
N PRO A 8 2.94 11.33 1.22
CA PRO A 8 2.96 12.49 2.10
C PRO A 8 3.20 12.04 3.54
N CYS A 9 3.88 12.88 4.29
CA CYS A 9 4.10 12.72 5.71
C CYS A 9 3.66 14.01 6.39
N ALA A 10 2.91 13.92 7.49
CA ALA A 10 2.41 15.10 8.18
C ALA A 10 3.56 15.99 8.69
N ASP A 11 4.60 15.36 9.23
CA ASP A 11 5.72 16.02 9.92
C ASP A 11 7.08 15.71 9.28
N CYS A 12 7.12 15.26 8.02
CA CYS A 12 8.36 14.99 7.31
C CYS A 12 8.27 15.29 5.81
N PRO A 13 9.41 15.44 5.09
CA PRO A 13 9.41 15.74 3.67
C PRO A 13 8.69 14.69 2.81
N GLY A 14 8.57 13.47 3.32
CA GLY A 14 7.86 12.37 2.70
C GLY A 14 8.40 11.02 3.15
N ILE A 15 7.65 9.98 2.82
CA ILE A 15 8.04 8.58 3.07
C ILE A 15 8.23 7.93 1.71
N ARG A 16 9.45 7.48 1.41
CA ARG A 16 9.68 6.62 0.26
C ARG A 16 9.19 5.23 0.62
N THR A 17 8.20 4.76 -0.12
CA THR A 17 7.53 3.50 0.13
C THR A 17 7.78 2.55 -1.03
N GLU A 18 8.26 1.35 -0.71
CA GLU A 18 8.44 0.24 -1.64
C GLU A 18 7.62 -0.95 -1.14
N LEU A 19 6.59 -1.31 -1.90
CA LEU A 19 5.70 -2.42 -1.61
C LEU A 19 5.96 -3.56 -2.60
N THR A 20 6.40 -4.69 -2.08
CA THR A 20 6.53 -5.94 -2.84
C THR A 20 5.45 -6.93 -2.42
N LEU A 21 4.62 -7.33 -3.38
CA LEU A 21 3.56 -8.33 -3.23
C LEU A 21 3.97 -9.64 -3.91
N THR A 22 3.95 -10.72 -3.15
CA THR A 22 4.17 -12.10 -3.61
C THR A 22 2.85 -12.86 -3.51
N ARG A 23 2.44 -13.51 -4.59
CA ARG A 23 1.23 -14.33 -4.63
C ARG A 23 1.57 -15.75 -4.20
N ASP A 24 0.68 -16.38 -3.45
CA ASP A 24 0.86 -17.78 -3.04
C ASP A 24 0.60 -18.76 -4.19
N ALA A 25 -0.28 -18.42 -5.13
CA ALA A 25 -0.51 -19.20 -6.35
C ALA A 25 -0.64 -18.30 -7.60
N PRO A 26 -0.45 -18.84 -8.81
CA PRO A 26 -0.78 -18.11 -10.03
C PRO A 26 -2.24 -17.61 -9.97
N TYR A 27 -2.42 -16.32 -10.21
CA TYR A 27 -3.73 -15.63 -10.15
C TYR A 27 -4.40 -15.53 -8.78
N SER A 28 -3.75 -15.89 -7.66
CA SER A 28 -4.33 -15.70 -6.31
C SER A 28 -4.43 -14.23 -5.91
N GLY A 29 -5.54 -13.82 -5.28
CA GLY A 29 -5.75 -12.45 -4.78
C GLY A 29 -5.03 -12.16 -3.46
N ASP A 30 -4.20 -13.09 -3.03
CA ASP A 30 -3.61 -13.15 -1.70
C ASP A 30 -2.19 -13.72 -1.74
N GLY A 31 -1.46 -13.45 -0.67
CA GLY A 31 -0.15 -14.03 -0.41
C GLY A 31 0.65 -13.22 0.60
N LYS A 32 1.97 -13.11 0.40
CA LYS A 32 2.88 -12.40 1.31
C LYS A 32 3.33 -11.06 0.77
N TYR A 33 3.54 -10.09 1.65
CA TYR A 33 4.09 -8.80 1.27
C TYR A 33 5.35 -8.45 2.08
N SER A 34 6.16 -7.58 1.49
CA SER A 34 7.23 -6.85 2.14
C SER A 34 7.05 -5.37 1.82
N LEU A 35 7.01 -4.54 2.85
CA LEU A 35 6.82 -3.10 2.75
C LEU A 35 8.02 -2.41 3.40
N VAL A 36 8.75 -1.64 2.60
CA VAL A 36 9.90 -0.87 3.04
C VAL A 36 9.53 0.60 3.02
N GLU A 37 9.66 1.25 4.17
CA GLU A 37 9.38 2.67 4.35
C GLU A 37 10.64 3.39 4.81
N THR A 38 11.10 4.32 3.99
CA THR A 38 12.22 5.20 4.31
C THR A 38 11.70 6.61 4.52
N TYR A 39 11.66 7.03 5.77
CA TYR A 39 11.37 8.40 6.15
C TYR A 39 12.58 9.26 5.77
N ILE A 40 12.41 10.21 4.85
CA ILE A 40 13.51 10.91 4.17
C ILE A 40 14.43 11.65 5.15
N ASP A 41 13.88 12.13 6.26
CA ASP A 41 14.54 12.92 7.30
C ASP A 41 14.83 12.12 8.58
N ARG A 42 14.46 10.83 8.64
CA ARG A 42 14.70 9.97 9.80
C ARG A 42 15.68 8.85 9.44
N GLY A 43 15.98 8.02 10.44
CA GLY A 43 17.04 7.01 10.40
C GLY A 43 16.82 5.87 9.39
N PRO A 44 17.24 4.63 9.72
CA PRO A 44 17.25 3.54 8.74
C PRO A 44 15.83 3.19 8.24
N PRO A 45 15.71 2.59 7.04
CA PRO A 45 14.43 2.11 6.52
C PRO A 45 13.75 1.12 7.46
N ILE A 46 12.45 1.26 7.61
CA ILE A 46 11.60 0.34 8.36
C ILE A 46 11.06 -0.69 7.39
N THR A 47 11.17 -1.98 7.73
CA THR A 47 10.61 -3.07 6.93
C THR A 47 9.50 -3.76 7.71
N THR A 48 8.34 -3.85 7.09
CA THR A 48 7.16 -4.55 7.61
C THR A 48 6.78 -5.69 6.67
N THR A 49 6.57 -6.87 7.24
CA THR A 49 6.15 -8.07 6.49
C THR A 49 4.82 -8.58 7.01
N GLY A 50 4.12 -9.31 6.14
CA GLY A 50 2.95 -10.07 6.54
C GLY A 50 2.20 -10.64 5.36
N ILE A 51 0.90 -10.81 5.53
CA ILE A 51 0.02 -11.32 4.49
C ILE A 51 -0.77 -10.19 3.85
N TRP A 52 -1.12 -10.34 2.57
CA TRP A 52 -2.01 -9.43 1.88
C TRP A 52 -3.13 -10.21 1.22
N GLY A 53 -4.26 -9.53 1.01
CA GLY A 53 -5.43 -10.06 0.32
C GLY A 53 -6.14 -8.97 -0.47
N THR A 54 -7.15 -9.37 -1.24
CA THR A 54 -8.03 -8.45 -1.98
C THR A 54 -9.39 -8.31 -1.33
N LEU A 55 -9.86 -7.07 -1.21
CA LEU A 55 -11.23 -6.71 -0.88
C LEU A 55 -11.90 -6.09 -2.12
N ARG A 56 -13.23 -6.20 -2.18
CA ARG A 56 -14.07 -5.52 -3.17
C ARG A 56 -14.67 -4.27 -2.55
N GLY A 57 -14.58 -3.18 -3.28
CA GLY A 57 -15.11 -1.87 -2.92
C GLY A 57 -14.18 -1.03 -2.06
N ASP A 58 -14.26 0.28 -2.26
CA ASP A 58 -13.79 1.30 -1.33
C ASP A 58 -14.97 2.25 -1.01
N ALA A 59 -14.74 3.29 -0.20
CA ALA A 59 -15.82 4.20 0.21
C ALA A 59 -16.35 5.13 -0.92
N SER A 60 -15.70 5.13 -2.09
CA SER A 60 -16.04 5.93 -3.27
C SER A 60 -16.52 5.10 -4.46
N ASP A 61 -16.16 3.82 -4.53
CA ASP A 61 -16.44 2.91 -5.64
C ASP A 61 -16.60 1.47 -5.10
N GLU A 62 -17.82 0.93 -5.15
CA GLU A 62 -18.16 -0.41 -4.66
C GLU A 62 -17.55 -1.54 -5.49
N ASP A 63 -17.10 -1.25 -6.72
CA ASP A 63 -16.47 -2.22 -7.63
C ASP A 63 -14.94 -2.12 -7.64
N ALA A 64 -14.37 -1.20 -6.87
CA ALA A 64 -12.93 -1.06 -6.75
C ALA A 64 -12.28 -2.35 -6.22
N THR A 65 -11.07 -2.67 -6.70
CA THR A 65 -10.25 -3.72 -6.08
C THR A 65 -9.32 -3.06 -5.07
N VAL A 66 -9.40 -3.46 -3.81
CA VAL A 66 -8.55 -2.96 -2.72
C VAL A 66 -7.60 -4.05 -2.27
N TYR A 67 -6.33 -3.72 -2.10
CA TYR A 67 -5.33 -4.59 -1.48
C TYR A 67 -5.25 -4.25 -0.01
N GLU A 68 -5.55 -5.21 0.85
CA GLU A 68 -5.39 -5.11 2.30
C GLU A 68 -4.08 -5.78 2.71
N LEU A 69 -3.21 -5.06 3.40
CA LEU A 69 -1.99 -5.57 4.01
C LEU A 69 -2.26 -5.79 5.50
N ASN A 70 -1.97 -7.00 5.99
CA ASN A 70 -2.09 -7.36 7.39
C ASN A 70 -0.69 -7.74 7.95
N PRO A 71 -0.07 -6.86 8.77
CA PRO A 71 1.27 -7.07 9.30
C PRO A 71 1.31 -8.19 10.35
N GLU A 72 2.38 -8.98 10.35
CA GLU A 72 2.58 -10.07 11.31
C GLU A 72 2.82 -9.58 12.75
N LYS A 73 3.48 -8.42 12.90
CA LYS A 73 3.96 -7.91 14.20
C LYS A 73 3.15 -6.76 14.78
N ALA A 74 2.11 -6.31 14.07
CA ALA A 74 1.32 -5.13 14.42
C ALA A 74 -0.16 -5.38 14.12
N GLU A 75 -0.72 -6.42 14.76
CA GLU A 75 -2.09 -6.85 14.52
C GLU A 75 -3.09 -5.68 14.71
N GLY A 76 -3.90 -5.40 13.70
CA GLY A 76 -4.81 -4.26 13.68
C GLY A 76 -4.31 -3.04 12.89
N GLU A 77 -3.01 -2.94 12.58
CA GLU A 77 -2.44 -1.89 11.71
C GLU A 77 -2.57 -2.26 10.23
N ARG A 78 -3.80 -2.57 9.81
CA ARG A 78 -4.08 -2.90 8.41
C ARG A 78 -3.88 -1.68 7.54
N ARG A 79 -3.37 -1.90 6.33
CA ARG A 79 -3.25 -0.85 5.32
C ARG A 79 -3.98 -1.22 4.05
N HIS A 80 -4.63 -0.23 3.45
CA HIS A 80 -5.47 -0.42 2.29
C HIS A 80 -4.95 0.39 1.12
N PHE A 81 -4.87 -0.25 -0.04
CA PHE A 81 -4.44 0.36 -1.29
C PHE A 81 -5.44 0.04 -2.38
N ARG A 82 -6.08 1.05 -2.97
CA ARG A 82 -6.92 0.87 -4.15
C ARG A 82 -6.04 0.58 -5.35
N ARG A 83 -6.39 -0.46 -6.10
CA ARG A 83 -5.77 -0.77 -7.38
C ARG A 83 -6.29 0.18 -8.46
N GLU A 84 -5.38 0.87 -9.13
CA GLU A 84 -5.66 1.69 -10.31
C GLU A 84 -5.04 1.02 -11.55
N GLY A 85 -5.85 0.16 -12.18
CA GLY A 85 -5.38 -0.68 -13.29
C GLY A 85 -4.26 -1.65 -12.85
N ASP A 86 -3.30 -1.92 -13.74
CA ASP A 86 -2.22 -2.89 -13.49
C ASP A 86 -0.90 -2.25 -13.04
N MET A 87 -0.85 -0.92 -13.05
CA MET A 87 0.39 -0.15 -12.96
C MET A 87 0.44 0.79 -11.75
N ALA A 88 -0.65 0.96 -11.00
CA ALA A 88 -0.69 1.89 -9.90
C ALA A 88 -1.54 1.39 -8.72
N LEU A 89 -1.14 1.81 -7.52
CA LEU A 89 -1.88 1.63 -6.29
C LEU A 89 -2.05 3.00 -5.63
N LYS A 90 -3.28 3.39 -5.30
CA LYS A 90 -3.58 4.61 -4.55
C LYS A 90 -3.81 4.26 -3.08
N VAL A 91 -3.15 4.97 -2.17
CA VAL A 91 -3.31 4.77 -0.73
C VAL A 91 -4.72 5.17 -0.31
N LEU A 92 -5.34 4.33 0.50
CA LEU A 92 -6.60 4.63 1.17
C LEU A 92 -6.35 4.98 2.64
N GLY A 93 -7.11 5.94 3.16
CA GLY A 93 -7.17 6.25 4.58
C GLY A 93 -7.93 5.18 5.37
N GLY A 94 -7.95 5.31 6.70
CA GLY A 94 -8.64 4.36 7.58
C GLY A 94 -10.16 4.31 7.38
N ASP A 95 -10.75 5.29 6.69
CA ASP A 95 -12.16 5.32 6.30
C ASP A 95 -12.41 4.73 4.90
N MET A 96 -11.44 4.02 4.33
CA MET A 96 -11.48 3.45 2.97
C MET A 96 -11.67 4.50 1.86
N LYS A 97 -11.38 5.78 2.14
CA LYS A 97 -11.38 6.82 1.11
C LYS A 97 -9.99 7.04 0.54
N PRO A 98 -9.87 7.37 -0.75
CA PRO A 98 -8.64 7.88 -1.32
C PRO A 98 -8.19 9.14 -0.57
N LEU A 99 -6.87 9.28 -0.40
CA LEU A 99 -6.31 10.54 0.09
C LEU A 99 -6.64 11.70 -0.87
N PRO A 100 -6.72 12.95 -0.37
CA PRO A 100 -6.94 14.12 -1.21
C PRO A 100 -5.96 14.20 -2.38
N ASP A 101 -6.44 14.56 -3.57
CA ASP A 101 -5.62 14.59 -4.80
C ASP A 101 -4.46 15.61 -4.75
N ALA A 102 -4.52 16.56 -3.83
CA ALA A 102 -3.42 17.49 -3.57
C ALA A 102 -2.18 16.81 -2.96
N LEU A 103 -2.30 15.57 -2.49
CA LEU A 103 -1.22 14.81 -1.88
C LEU A 103 -0.74 13.66 -2.78
N PRO A 104 0.59 13.43 -2.89
CA PRO A 104 1.13 12.33 -3.68
C PRO A 104 0.83 10.97 -3.04
N SER A 105 -0.30 10.35 -3.40
CA SER A 105 -0.81 9.14 -2.74
C SER A 105 -0.70 7.87 -3.57
N THR A 106 0.05 7.90 -4.68
CA THR A 106 0.12 6.79 -5.63
C THR A 106 1.49 6.10 -5.61
N LEU A 107 1.48 4.77 -5.48
CA LEU A 107 2.62 3.90 -5.74
C LEU A 107 2.53 3.38 -7.16
N LYS A 108 3.60 3.54 -7.94
CA LYS A 108 3.68 3.05 -9.33
C LYS A 108 4.39 1.72 -9.36
N ARG A 109 3.87 0.79 -10.16
CA ARG A 109 4.51 -0.50 -10.38
C ARG A 109 5.87 -0.27 -11.04
N VAL A 110 6.88 -0.89 -10.46
CA VAL A 110 8.21 -1.00 -11.04
C VAL A 110 8.48 -2.48 -11.22
N LYS A 111 8.88 -2.88 -12.44
CA LYS A 111 9.05 -4.27 -12.92
C LYS A 111 7.84 -4.89 -13.64
#